data_AF-A0A059KNJ7-F1
#
_entry.id   AF-A0A059KNJ7-F1
#
_cell.length_a   1.000
_cell.length_b   1.000
_cell.length_c   1.000
_cell.angle_alpha   90.00
_cell.angle_beta   90.00
_cell.angle_gamma   90.00
#
_symmetry.space_group_name_H-M   'P 1'
#
loop_
_entity.id
_entity.type
_entity.pdbx_description
1 polymer ?
#
loop_
_entity_poly.entity_id
_entity_poly.type
_entity_poly.pdbx_seq_one_letter_code
_entity_poly.pdbx_strand_id
1 'polypeptide(L)'
;MTLPDIHLCIVQPAGHEQALGLLDPARYFRYHFRRLGARVSLSKNRLRHDAVNFVFGAHLGFDERQLERHPCVLVNLLQFGADGQDTLPADLVDYVALLSRSAVVDGDPTNLPVYAAQPDRVPLVPFVHAPYLAEDAEGVPLPIDGRPIELLHLGEFSAAAQDFIARIEACGVPVSVLDQPLYGAERDAFVRQARAVLLCDAQGSGHVDPVLLAHCLSLGTPVVLQRTAATRVPGYIEQAVSWVDEATLGPFFSREFGTPAWVERTRQQHAHFEQLDPAQAMADILVHACAVGLTHLHRRDPKPWQPTRLHLGAGTGYRSGWLNLAACARSEPDLVLDPTQPLTLPLSTVSPLCGPLRLEAGQIDEILLPAALTRGADLPVLLSNCLNLLREDGLLLIEHDAGARADIWSACADRFWQLGWFEHRLEILADEGSEAPGLLRLRKIATTPRERTLARRMTSDCHLPEDAVPPQEQLLPAGTSVPLQALVGAAEGPGIDRELAEVLDAA
;
A
#
# COMPACT_ATOMS: atom_id res chain seq x y z
N MET A 1 31.27 1.04 -0.91
CA MET A 1 30.11 0.72 -1.77
C MET A 1 28.95 1.49 -1.19
N THR A 2 28.21 2.27 -2.00
CA THR A 2 27.05 3.02 -1.50
C THR A 2 25.84 2.09 -1.52
N LEU A 3 25.22 1.84 -0.36
CA LEU A 3 24.02 1.00 -0.28
C LEU A 3 22.80 1.77 -0.84
N PRO A 4 21.87 1.11 -1.55
CA PRO A 4 20.63 1.74 -1.95
C PRO A 4 19.77 2.04 -0.73
N ASP A 5 18.86 3.02 -0.87
CA ASP A 5 17.76 3.15 0.07
C ASP A 5 16.88 1.92 -0.01
N ILE A 6 16.42 1.45 1.14
CA ILE A 6 15.53 0.30 1.26
C ILE A 6 14.16 0.77 1.71
N HIS A 7 13.13 0.25 1.06
CA HIS A 7 11.75 0.45 1.45
C HIS A 7 11.10 -0.89 1.77
N LEU A 8 10.43 -0.99 2.92
CA LEU A 8 9.66 -2.17 3.29
C LEU A 8 8.18 -1.85 3.05
N CYS A 9 7.54 -2.60 2.17
CA CYS A 9 6.13 -2.46 1.84
C CYS A 9 5.36 -3.68 2.36
N ILE A 10 4.39 -3.45 3.23
CA ILE A 10 3.45 -4.50 3.66
C ILE A 10 2.20 -4.38 2.81
N VAL A 11 1.89 -5.43 2.05
CA VAL A 11 0.62 -5.55 1.33
C VAL A 11 -0.47 -5.89 2.34
N GLN A 12 -1.44 -5.00 2.48
CA GLN A 12 -2.59 -5.13 3.37
C GLN A 12 -3.85 -4.73 2.61
N PRO A 13 -4.61 -5.70 2.06
CA PRO A 13 -5.93 -5.44 1.51
C PRO A 13 -6.87 -4.83 2.56
N ALA A 14 -7.84 -4.04 2.11
CA ALA A 14 -8.84 -3.46 2.99
C ALA A 14 -9.60 -4.58 3.75
N GLY A 15 -9.74 -4.43 5.07
CA GLY A 15 -10.38 -5.42 5.93
C GLY A 15 -9.55 -6.68 6.24
N HIS A 16 -8.33 -6.80 5.71
CA HIS A 16 -7.48 -7.96 5.97
C HIS A 16 -6.53 -7.69 7.14
N GLU A 17 -7.00 -7.94 8.36
CA GLU A 17 -6.25 -7.68 9.59
C GLU A 17 -5.04 -8.61 9.77
N GLN A 18 -5.10 -9.83 9.22
CA GLN A 18 -4.02 -10.81 9.31
C GLN A 18 -2.71 -10.35 8.66
N ALA A 19 -2.77 -9.42 7.70
CA ALA A 19 -1.57 -8.80 7.12
C ALA A 19 -0.71 -8.06 8.16
N LEU A 20 -1.27 -7.68 9.32
CA LEU A 20 -0.53 -7.07 10.42
C LEU A 20 0.50 -8.04 11.04
N GLY A 21 0.36 -9.35 10.86
CA GLY A 21 1.39 -10.33 11.22
C GLY A 21 2.72 -10.10 10.50
N LEU A 22 2.71 -9.42 9.34
CA LEU A 22 3.90 -9.06 8.58
C LEU A 22 4.68 -7.88 9.19
N LEU A 23 4.17 -7.24 10.25
CA LEU A 23 4.88 -6.18 10.97
C LEU A 23 6.17 -6.71 11.63
N ASP A 24 6.13 -7.89 12.24
CA ASP A 24 7.30 -8.46 12.92
C ASP A 24 8.47 -8.74 11.96
N PRO A 25 8.29 -9.49 10.86
CA PRO A 25 9.38 -9.73 9.93
C PRO A 25 9.83 -8.42 9.25
N ALA A 26 8.92 -7.48 8.95
CA ALA A 26 9.33 -6.19 8.41
C ALA A 26 10.16 -5.37 9.42
N ARG A 27 9.81 -5.36 10.71
CA ARG A 27 10.62 -4.72 11.76
C ARG A 27 11.99 -5.38 11.90
N TYR A 28 12.04 -6.71 11.79
CA TYR A 28 13.28 -7.49 11.83
C TYR A 28 14.22 -7.09 10.69
N PHE A 29 13.73 -7.08 9.45
CA PHE A 29 14.49 -6.61 8.28
C PHE A 29 14.98 -5.17 8.48
N ARG A 30 14.09 -4.28 8.95
CA ARG A 30 14.42 -2.87 9.20
C ARG A 30 15.58 -2.72 10.18
N TYR A 31 15.57 -3.46 11.28
CA TYR A 31 16.64 -3.40 12.28
C TYR A 31 17.98 -3.86 11.68
N HIS A 32 18.02 -5.06 11.08
CA HIS A 32 19.27 -5.61 10.59
C HIS A 32 19.85 -4.85 9.40
N PHE A 33 19.00 -4.38 8.47
CA PHE A 33 19.47 -3.51 7.39
C PHE A 33 20.03 -2.18 7.90
N ARG A 34 19.41 -1.57 8.91
CA ARG A 34 19.95 -0.36 9.57
C ARG A 34 21.26 -0.64 10.29
N ARG A 35 21.37 -1.79 10.96
CA ARG A 35 22.61 -2.26 11.60
C ARG A 35 23.75 -2.43 10.59
N LEU A 36 23.42 -2.77 9.34
CA LEU A 36 24.37 -2.87 8.22
C LEU A 36 24.59 -1.53 7.47
N GLY A 37 23.98 -0.43 7.94
CA GLY A 37 24.20 0.92 7.42
C GLY A 37 23.22 1.37 6.32
N ALA A 38 22.21 0.58 5.97
CA ALA A 38 21.19 0.98 5.00
C ALA A 38 20.19 1.96 5.62
N ARG A 39 19.73 2.93 4.81
CA ARG A 39 18.55 3.75 5.18
C ARG A 39 17.30 2.96 4.85
N VAL A 40 16.43 2.79 5.86
CA VAL A 40 15.23 1.95 5.71
C VAL A 40 13.98 2.72 6.10
N SER A 41 13.01 2.74 5.20
CA SER A 41 11.64 3.23 5.42
C SER A 41 10.65 2.07 5.37
N LEU A 42 9.46 2.24 5.96
CA LEU A 42 8.41 1.22 6.01
C LEU A 42 7.05 1.87 5.75
N SER A 43 6.20 1.23 4.95
CA SER A 43 4.84 1.67 4.68
C SER A 43 3.89 0.50 4.41
N LYS A 44 2.59 0.80 4.32
CA LYS A 44 1.56 -0.14 3.87
C LYS A 44 1.17 0.17 2.44
N ASN A 45 1.13 -0.84 1.58
CA ASN A 45 0.68 -0.81 0.18
C ASN A 45 1.42 0.17 -0.75
N ARG A 46 2.35 0.98 -0.25
CA ARG A 46 3.05 2.01 -1.02
C ARG A 46 4.44 1.53 -1.37
N LEU A 47 4.83 1.75 -2.61
CA LEU A 47 6.18 1.53 -3.09
C LEU A 47 6.89 2.85 -3.24
N ARG A 48 8.21 2.80 -3.21
CA ARG A 48 9.09 3.94 -3.47
C ARG A 48 9.78 3.76 -4.82
N HIS A 49 9.93 4.85 -5.55
CA HIS A 49 10.64 4.88 -6.82
C HIS A 49 12.15 5.05 -6.65
N ASP A 50 12.57 5.64 -5.53
CA ASP A 50 13.95 5.98 -5.21
C ASP A 50 14.66 4.94 -4.31
N ALA A 51 14.01 3.80 -4.04
CA ALA A 51 14.50 2.76 -3.14
C ALA A 51 14.23 1.37 -3.72
N VAL A 52 14.96 0.36 -3.23
CA VAL A 52 14.63 -1.06 -3.47
C VAL A 52 13.54 -1.48 -2.49
N ASN A 53 12.43 -1.99 -3.03
CA ASN A 53 11.23 -2.32 -2.28
C ASN A 53 11.21 -3.79 -1.89
N PHE A 54 11.24 -4.08 -0.59
CA PHE A 54 10.97 -5.41 -0.05
C PHE A 54 9.47 -5.52 0.20
N VAL A 55 8.80 -6.38 -0.56
CA VAL A 55 7.35 -6.52 -0.55
C VAL A 55 6.97 -7.75 0.28
N PHE A 56 6.34 -7.51 1.42
CA PHE A 56 5.79 -8.52 2.30
C PHE A 56 4.32 -8.74 1.98
N GLY A 57 3.88 -10.00 1.94
CA GLY A 57 2.46 -10.33 1.71
C GLY A 57 2.03 -10.24 0.24
N ALA A 58 2.94 -10.43 -0.72
CA ALA A 58 2.60 -10.31 -2.14
C ALA A 58 1.50 -11.29 -2.61
N HIS A 59 1.34 -12.42 -1.91
CA HIS A 59 0.24 -13.38 -2.11
C HIS A 59 -1.16 -12.79 -1.81
N LEU A 60 -1.23 -11.68 -1.07
CA LEU A 60 -2.49 -11.00 -0.73
C LEU A 60 -2.99 -10.06 -1.86
N GLY A 61 -2.62 -10.33 -3.11
CA GLY A 61 -3.08 -9.57 -4.28
C GLY A 61 -2.16 -8.41 -4.69
N PHE A 62 -0.84 -8.61 -4.67
CA PHE A 62 0.10 -7.62 -5.22
C PHE A 62 -0.06 -7.45 -6.74
N ASP A 63 -0.12 -6.20 -7.20
CA ASP A 63 -0.17 -5.86 -8.63
C ASP A 63 1.22 -6.03 -9.26
N GLU A 64 1.40 -7.11 -10.04
CA GLU A 64 2.67 -7.43 -10.68
C GLU A 64 3.17 -6.34 -11.65
N ARG A 65 2.29 -5.48 -12.17
CA ARG A 65 2.68 -4.36 -13.05
C ARG A 65 3.57 -3.36 -12.33
N GLN A 66 3.54 -3.36 -10.99
CA GLN A 66 4.45 -2.55 -10.19
C GLN A 66 5.92 -2.96 -10.38
N LEU A 67 6.21 -4.22 -10.74
CA LEU A 67 7.59 -4.70 -10.95
C LEU A 67 8.28 -4.01 -12.13
N GLU A 68 7.52 -3.52 -13.12
CA GLU A 68 8.06 -2.77 -14.26
C GLU A 68 8.55 -1.39 -13.84
N ARG A 69 7.94 -0.81 -12.80
CA ARG A 69 8.20 0.57 -12.36
C ARG A 69 9.16 0.64 -11.19
N HIS A 70 9.05 -0.32 -10.27
CA HIS A 70 9.76 -0.33 -9.01
C HIS A 70 10.74 -1.52 -8.93
N PRO A 71 11.99 -1.30 -8.47
CA PRO A 71 12.84 -2.41 -8.12
C PRO A 71 12.26 -3.08 -6.87
N CYS A 72 11.77 -4.30 -7.04
CA CYS A 72 11.10 -5.06 -5.99
C CYS A 72 11.83 -6.37 -5.70
N VAL A 73 11.88 -6.73 -4.42
CA VAL A 73 12.27 -8.03 -3.89
C VAL A 73 11.06 -8.55 -3.12
N LEU A 74 10.48 -9.67 -3.56
CA LEU A 74 9.36 -10.29 -2.87
C LEU A 74 9.90 -11.08 -1.67
N VAL A 75 9.31 -10.87 -0.49
CA VAL A 75 9.67 -11.61 0.71
C VAL A 75 8.64 -12.72 0.91
N ASN A 76 9.06 -13.96 0.61
CA ASN A 76 8.21 -15.13 0.78
C ASN A 76 8.40 -15.73 2.17
N LEU A 77 7.33 -15.75 2.97
CA LEU A 77 7.29 -16.34 4.31
C LEU A 77 6.29 -17.50 4.40
N LEU A 78 5.60 -17.81 3.30
CA LEU A 78 4.73 -18.98 3.23
C LEU A 78 5.57 -20.26 3.14
N GLN A 79 5.00 -21.39 3.54
CA GLN A 79 5.60 -22.70 3.33
C GLN A 79 4.69 -23.49 2.39
N PHE A 80 5.24 -23.99 1.29
CA PHE A 80 4.48 -24.75 0.29
C PHE A 80 4.37 -26.25 0.62
N GLY A 81 5.08 -26.71 1.66
CA GLY A 81 5.11 -28.11 2.07
C GLY A 81 6.06 -28.96 1.21
N ALA A 82 6.35 -30.18 1.69
CA ALA A 82 7.33 -31.09 1.07
C ALA A 82 6.85 -31.71 -0.26
N ASP A 83 5.55 -31.67 -0.54
CA ASP A 83 4.92 -32.37 -1.67
C ASP A 83 4.97 -31.58 -2.99
N GLY A 84 5.53 -30.36 -2.99
CA GLY A 84 5.86 -29.59 -4.20
C GLY A 84 4.66 -28.92 -4.88
N GLN A 85 4.84 -28.51 -6.15
CA GLN A 85 3.83 -27.76 -6.91
C GLN A 85 2.50 -28.52 -7.12
N ASP A 86 2.53 -29.85 -7.17
CA ASP A 86 1.38 -30.68 -7.58
C ASP A 86 0.25 -30.73 -6.56
N THR A 87 0.49 -30.28 -5.31
CA THR A 87 -0.49 -30.26 -4.22
C THR A 87 -0.79 -28.84 -3.73
N LEU A 88 -0.32 -27.81 -4.45
CA LEU A 88 -0.56 -26.42 -4.08
C LEU A 88 -2.05 -26.07 -4.16
N PRO A 89 -2.59 -25.38 -3.13
CA PRO A 89 -3.88 -24.71 -3.22
C PRO A 89 -3.97 -23.82 -4.47
N ALA A 90 -5.14 -23.82 -5.12
CA ALA A 90 -5.35 -23.10 -6.39
C ALA A 90 -5.08 -21.59 -6.27
N ASP A 91 -5.32 -21.01 -5.09
CA ASP A 91 -5.06 -19.61 -4.75
C ASP A 91 -3.57 -19.26 -4.63
N LEU A 92 -2.67 -20.26 -4.54
CA LEU A 92 -1.22 -20.04 -4.49
C LEU A 92 -0.53 -20.21 -5.85
N VAL A 93 -1.22 -20.72 -6.87
CA VAL A 93 -0.63 -20.95 -8.21
C VAL A 93 -0.13 -19.65 -8.82
N ASP A 94 -0.95 -18.60 -8.81
CA ASP A 94 -0.60 -17.29 -9.36
C ASP A 94 0.56 -16.64 -8.59
N TYR A 95 0.59 -16.86 -7.27
CA TYR A 95 1.67 -16.37 -6.42
C TYR A 95 2.99 -17.09 -6.69
N VAL A 96 2.98 -18.42 -6.83
CA VAL A 96 4.18 -19.19 -7.21
C VAL A 96 4.69 -18.80 -8.59
N ALA A 97 3.79 -18.58 -9.54
CA ALA A 97 4.15 -18.03 -10.84
C ALA A 97 4.83 -16.66 -10.69
N LEU A 98 4.28 -15.78 -9.84
CA LEU A 98 4.87 -14.46 -9.54
C LEU A 98 6.28 -14.57 -8.95
N LEU A 99 6.50 -15.48 -8.00
CA LEU A 99 7.82 -15.74 -7.42
C LEU A 99 8.83 -16.19 -8.49
N SER A 100 8.43 -17.09 -9.39
CA SER A 100 9.32 -17.64 -10.43
C SER A 100 9.90 -16.59 -11.41
N ARG A 101 9.21 -15.44 -11.55
CA ARG A 101 9.62 -14.34 -12.43
C ARG A 101 10.17 -13.12 -11.70
N SER A 102 10.26 -13.17 -10.37
CA SER A 102 10.63 -12.03 -9.53
C SER A 102 11.97 -12.24 -8.83
N ALA A 103 12.56 -11.16 -8.32
CA ALA A 103 13.59 -11.27 -7.30
C ALA A 103 12.93 -11.63 -5.97
N VAL A 104 13.48 -12.63 -5.27
CA VAL A 104 12.86 -13.20 -4.08
C VAL A 104 13.89 -13.34 -2.95
N VAL A 105 13.45 -13.12 -1.72
CA VAL A 105 14.06 -13.62 -0.50
C VAL A 105 13.07 -14.58 0.15
N ASP A 106 13.53 -15.77 0.52
CA ASP A 106 12.64 -16.82 1.06
C ASP A 106 12.97 -17.12 2.52
N GLY A 107 11.93 -17.44 3.30
CA GLY A 107 12.06 -17.89 4.68
C GLY A 107 12.23 -19.40 4.83
N ASP A 108 11.92 -20.18 3.78
CA ASP A 108 11.96 -21.64 3.83
C ASP A 108 12.72 -22.23 2.63
N PRO A 109 13.85 -22.92 2.87
CA PRO A 109 14.62 -23.58 1.81
C PRO A 109 13.82 -24.63 1.02
N THR A 110 12.78 -25.22 1.61
CA THR A 110 11.95 -26.23 0.95
C THR A 110 11.06 -25.65 -0.15
N ASN A 111 10.84 -24.33 -0.14
CA ASN A 111 10.10 -23.64 -1.20
C ASN A 111 10.90 -23.49 -2.49
N LEU A 112 12.23 -23.44 -2.42
CA LEU A 112 13.05 -23.03 -3.56
C LEU A 112 12.91 -23.95 -4.79
N PRO A 113 12.88 -25.30 -4.64
CA PRO A 113 12.61 -26.18 -5.77
C PRO A 113 11.22 -25.98 -6.42
N VAL A 114 10.28 -25.36 -5.70
CA VAL A 114 8.91 -25.13 -6.18
C VAL A 114 8.88 -24.05 -7.25
N TYR A 115 9.66 -22.96 -7.17
CA TYR A 115 9.55 -21.85 -8.13
C TYR A 115 10.88 -21.38 -8.73
N ALA A 116 12.00 -21.66 -8.08
CA ALA A 116 13.28 -21.10 -8.48
C ALA A 116 13.97 -21.99 -9.51
N ALA A 117 14.26 -21.42 -10.69
CA ALA A 117 15.08 -22.09 -11.69
C ALA A 117 16.53 -22.34 -11.22
N GLN A 118 17.02 -21.52 -10.28
CA GLN A 118 18.35 -21.64 -9.67
C GLN A 118 18.22 -21.45 -8.15
N PRO A 119 17.85 -22.50 -7.40
CA PRO A 119 17.60 -22.42 -5.96
C PRO A 119 18.74 -21.77 -5.16
N ASP A 120 20.00 -22.11 -5.48
CA ASP A 120 21.18 -21.61 -4.78
C ASP A 120 21.40 -20.08 -4.91
N ARG A 121 20.65 -19.40 -5.78
CA ARG A 121 20.73 -17.94 -5.97
C ARG A 121 19.66 -17.16 -5.22
N VAL A 122 18.69 -17.84 -4.61
CA VAL A 122 17.66 -17.19 -3.79
C VAL A 122 18.19 -17.04 -2.37
N PRO A 123 18.39 -15.82 -1.86
CA PRO A 123 18.81 -15.62 -0.49
C PRO A 123 17.75 -16.13 0.49
N LEU A 124 18.21 -16.81 1.54
CA LEU A 124 17.36 -17.26 2.64
C LEU A 124 17.50 -16.31 3.83
N VAL A 125 16.39 -15.98 4.46
CA VAL A 125 16.39 -15.19 5.70
C VAL A 125 16.25 -16.10 6.93
N PRO A 126 17.27 -16.19 7.80
CA PRO A 126 17.10 -16.82 9.10
C PRO A 126 16.47 -15.83 10.08
N PHE A 127 15.38 -16.26 10.74
CA PHE A 127 14.81 -15.55 11.88
C PHE A 127 15.45 -16.08 13.16
N VAL A 128 16.30 -15.24 13.77
CA VAL A 128 16.98 -15.50 15.03
C VAL A 128 16.77 -14.31 15.98
N HIS A 129 17.62 -14.14 16.99
CA HIS A 129 17.45 -13.13 18.01
C HIS A 129 17.31 -11.69 17.45
N ALA A 130 16.25 -11.02 17.89
CA ALA A 130 15.87 -9.65 17.55
C ALA A 130 16.09 -8.71 18.76
N PRO A 131 17.32 -8.21 18.99
CA PRO A 131 17.69 -7.53 20.23
C PRO A 131 16.94 -6.23 20.51
N TYR A 132 16.39 -5.58 19.49
CA TYR A 132 15.61 -4.33 19.65
C TYR A 132 14.31 -4.55 20.44
N LEU A 133 13.80 -5.77 20.53
CA LEU A 133 12.58 -6.08 21.29
C LEU A 133 12.80 -6.00 22.81
N ALA A 134 14.05 -6.11 23.27
CA ALA A 134 14.40 -5.88 24.66
C ALA A 134 14.31 -4.38 25.03
N GLU A 135 14.64 -3.49 24.10
CA GLU A 135 14.58 -2.03 24.29
C GLU A 135 13.14 -1.50 24.34
N ASP A 136 12.19 -2.19 23.68
CA ASP A 136 10.77 -1.86 23.70
C ASP A 136 10.10 -2.19 25.05
N ALA A 137 10.77 -2.89 25.95
CA ALA A 137 10.18 -3.31 27.22
C ALA A 137 10.06 -2.13 28.20
N GLU A 138 8.84 -1.86 28.66
CA GLU A 138 8.63 -0.93 29.79
C GLU A 138 8.98 -1.62 31.11
N GLY A 139 10.10 -1.20 31.72
CA GLY A 139 10.54 -1.70 33.02
C GLY A 139 11.37 -2.99 32.95
N VAL A 140 11.66 -3.55 34.13
CA VAL A 140 12.46 -4.79 34.24
C VAL A 140 11.55 -5.99 33.95
N PRO A 141 11.88 -6.85 32.97
CA PRO A 141 11.11 -8.06 32.70
C PRO A 141 10.95 -8.92 33.95
N LEU A 142 9.74 -9.40 34.21
CA LEU A 142 9.51 -10.35 35.30
C LEU A 142 10.29 -11.64 35.03
N PRO A 143 10.96 -12.21 36.05
CA PRO A 143 11.48 -13.57 36.00
C PRO A 143 10.41 -14.55 35.52
N ILE A 144 10.80 -15.56 34.75
CA ILE A 144 9.86 -16.51 34.11
C ILE A 144 8.91 -17.14 35.13
N ASP A 145 9.41 -17.48 36.32
CA ASP A 145 8.65 -18.05 37.44
C ASP A 145 7.69 -17.05 38.12
N GLY A 146 7.93 -15.75 37.97
CA GLY A 146 7.08 -14.68 38.52
C GLY A 146 6.03 -14.13 37.56
N ARG A 147 5.97 -14.62 36.32
CA ARG A 147 5.05 -14.14 35.29
C ARG A 147 3.61 -14.65 35.50
N PRO A 148 2.57 -13.81 35.29
CA PRO A 148 1.19 -14.11 35.66
C PRO A 148 0.43 -15.04 34.70
N ILE A 149 0.85 -15.14 33.43
CA ILE A 149 0.24 -16.07 32.47
C ILE A 149 1.08 -17.34 32.46
N GLU A 150 0.50 -18.48 32.84
CA GLU A 150 1.22 -19.77 32.87
C GLU A 150 1.65 -20.20 31.47
N LEU A 151 0.69 -20.35 30.55
CA LEU A 151 0.94 -20.70 29.17
C LEU A 151 0.03 -19.87 28.25
N LEU A 152 0.62 -19.18 27.26
CA LEU A 152 -0.13 -18.39 26.27
C LEU A 152 -0.15 -19.15 24.94
N HIS A 153 -1.33 -19.47 24.42
CA HIS A 153 -1.47 -20.00 23.06
C HIS A 153 -1.51 -18.86 22.03
N LEU A 154 -0.69 -18.97 20.99
CA LEU A 154 -0.73 -18.10 19.81
C LEU A 154 -0.85 -18.94 18.55
N GLY A 155 -1.75 -18.57 17.66
CA GLY A 155 -2.03 -19.27 16.41
C GLY A 155 -3.52 -19.47 16.17
N GLU A 156 -3.85 -20.20 15.11
CA GLU A 156 -5.23 -20.54 14.78
C GLU A 156 -5.84 -21.47 15.85
N PHE A 157 -7.02 -21.10 16.35
CA PHE A 157 -7.71 -21.86 17.41
C PHE A 157 -8.62 -22.94 16.82
N SER A 158 -8.03 -23.91 16.13
CA SER A 158 -8.73 -25.04 15.50
C SER A 158 -9.23 -26.08 16.52
N ALA A 159 -10.07 -27.01 16.09
CA ALA A 159 -10.52 -28.13 16.95
C ALA A 159 -9.34 -28.98 17.44
N ALA A 160 -8.32 -29.20 16.59
CA ALA A 160 -7.11 -29.90 16.99
C ALA A 160 -6.32 -29.14 18.07
N ALA A 161 -6.22 -27.81 17.93
CA ALA A 161 -5.59 -26.96 18.96
C ALA A 161 -6.38 -26.99 20.27
N GLN A 162 -7.71 -26.94 20.23
CA GLN A 162 -8.59 -27.05 21.40
C GLN A 162 -8.39 -28.37 22.14
N ASP A 163 -8.37 -29.49 21.42
CA ASP A 163 -8.16 -30.82 22.01
C ASP A 163 -6.77 -30.94 22.64
N PHE A 164 -5.75 -30.40 21.98
CA PHE A 164 -4.39 -30.38 22.52
C PHE A 164 -4.30 -29.55 23.80
N ILE A 165 -4.93 -28.37 23.81
CA ILE A 165 -4.99 -27.48 24.98
C ILE A 165 -5.75 -28.12 26.14
N ALA A 166 -6.90 -28.74 25.88
CA ALA A 166 -7.69 -29.40 26.92
C ALA A 166 -6.88 -30.52 27.64
N ARG A 167 -6.00 -31.21 26.91
CA ARG A 167 -5.09 -32.22 27.50
C ARG A 167 -4.01 -31.58 28.39
N ILE A 168 -3.51 -30.40 28.03
CA ILE A 168 -2.57 -29.64 28.85
C ILE A 168 -3.26 -29.16 30.13
N GLU A 169 -4.48 -28.63 30.01
CA GLU A 169 -5.28 -28.18 31.15
C GLU A 169 -5.64 -29.35 32.09
N ALA A 170 -5.89 -30.54 31.54
CA ALA A 170 -6.09 -31.76 32.33
C ALA A 170 -4.83 -32.16 33.14
N CYS A 171 -3.64 -31.67 32.78
CA CYS A 171 -2.42 -31.81 33.57
C CYS A 171 -2.29 -30.75 34.68
N GLY A 172 -3.25 -29.83 34.80
CA GLY A 172 -3.30 -28.77 35.81
C GLY A 172 -2.61 -27.47 35.40
N VAL A 173 -2.26 -27.30 34.13
CA VAL A 173 -1.61 -26.08 33.61
C VAL A 173 -2.65 -25.26 32.84
N PRO A 174 -3.06 -24.08 33.35
CA PRO A 174 -4.04 -23.24 32.65
C PRO A 174 -3.43 -22.63 31.39
N VAL A 175 -4.21 -22.62 30.30
CA VAL A 175 -3.80 -22.04 29.02
C VAL A 175 -4.64 -20.80 28.73
N SER A 176 -3.96 -19.67 28.51
CA SER A 176 -4.60 -18.42 28.07
C SER A 176 -4.65 -18.38 26.56
N VAL A 177 -5.82 -18.02 26.02
CA VAL A 177 -6.06 -17.83 24.58
C VAL A 177 -6.60 -16.41 24.39
N LEU A 178 -6.18 -15.74 23.32
CA LEU A 178 -6.69 -14.42 22.98
C LEU A 178 -8.01 -14.55 22.21
N ASP A 179 -9.02 -13.75 22.58
CA ASP A 179 -10.34 -13.76 21.92
C ASP A 179 -10.27 -13.32 20.45
N GLN A 180 -9.27 -12.48 20.13
CA GLN A 180 -9.00 -11.97 18.79
C GLN A 180 -7.49 -11.90 18.56
N PRO A 181 -7.02 -12.01 17.31
CA PRO A 181 -5.60 -11.90 17.01
C PRO A 181 -5.10 -10.49 17.33
N LEU A 182 -4.02 -10.43 18.11
CA LEU A 182 -3.28 -9.20 18.40
C LEU A 182 -1.95 -9.21 17.64
N TYR A 183 -1.48 -8.02 17.29
CA TYR A 183 -0.22 -7.83 16.56
C TYR A 183 0.62 -6.74 17.21
N GLY A 184 1.92 -6.71 16.94
CA GLY A 184 2.81 -5.67 17.45
C GLY A 184 2.84 -5.59 18.97
N ALA A 185 2.95 -4.36 19.50
CA ALA A 185 3.18 -4.12 20.93
C ALA A 185 2.05 -4.66 21.82
N GLU A 186 0.81 -4.63 21.33
CA GLU A 186 -0.36 -5.14 22.02
C GLU A 186 -0.23 -6.64 22.29
N ARG A 187 0.21 -7.44 21.31
CA ARG A 187 0.50 -8.86 21.51
C ARG A 187 1.74 -9.05 22.38
N ASP A 188 2.79 -8.29 22.12
CA ASP A 188 4.08 -8.44 22.81
C ASP A 188 3.94 -8.21 24.33
N ALA A 189 2.97 -7.39 24.76
CA ALA A 189 2.65 -7.19 26.17
C ALA A 189 2.16 -8.48 26.86
N PHE A 190 1.37 -9.31 26.17
CA PHE A 190 0.93 -10.61 26.69
C PHE A 190 2.05 -11.65 26.66
N VAL A 191 2.84 -11.66 25.59
CA VAL A 191 3.98 -12.58 25.47
C VAL A 191 4.99 -12.38 26.60
N ARG A 192 5.33 -11.12 26.94
CA ARG A 192 6.24 -10.83 28.06
C ARG A 192 5.69 -11.23 29.44
N GLN A 193 4.36 -11.30 29.57
CA GLN A 193 3.68 -11.72 30.80
C GLN A 193 3.48 -13.24 30.89
N ALA A 194 3.83 -14.00 29.85
CA ALA A 194 3.70 -15.45 29.82
C ALA A 194 4.97 -16.16 30.30
N ARG A 195 4.85 -17.22 31.09
CA ARG A 195 5.97 -18.09 31.45
C ARG A 195 6.46 -18.87 30.24
N ALA A 196 5.56 -19.26 29.35
CA ALA A 196 5.87 -19.77 28.03
C ALA A 196 4.76 -19.47 27.02
N VAL A 197 5.10 -19.51 25.73
CA VAL A 197 4.15 -19.50 24.62
C VAL A 197 4.02 -20.91 24.06
N LEU A 198 2.78 -21.36 23.84
CA LEU A 198 2.45 -22.60 23.17
C LEU A 198 2.16 -22.32 21.69
N LEU A 199 2.90 -22.98 20.80
CA LEU A 199 2.61 -23.03 19.36
C LEU A 199 2.24 -24.46 18.96
N CYS A 200 1.04 -24.62 18.40
CA CYS A 200 0.49 -25.89 17.96
C CYS A 200 0.33 -25.92 16.45
N ASP A 201 0.35 -27.13 15.88
CA ASP A 201 0.08 -27.34 14.47
C ASP A 201 -1.44 -27.48 14.25
N ALA A 202 -2.08 -26.35 13.93
CA ALA A 202 -3.53 -26.27 13.81
C ALA A 202 -4.12 -27.21 12.73
N GLN A 203 -3.32 -27.60 11.73
CA GLN A 203 -3.73 -28.33 10.54
C GLN A 203 -3.08 -29.71 10.39
N GLY A 204 -2.25 -30.14 11.35
CA GLY A 204 -1.54 -31.43 11.30
C GLY A 204 -0.49 -31.53 10.18
N SER A 205 -0.08 -30.38 9.62
CA SER A 205 0.80 -30.25 8.47
C SER A 205 2.29 -30.29 8.81
N GLY A 206 2.64 -30.25 10.09
CA GLY A 206 4.01 -30.06 10.59
C GLY A 206 4.53 -28.63 10.45
N HIS A 207 3.69 -27.67 10.06
CA HIS A 207 4.06 -26.28 9.85
C HIS A 207 4.48 -25.60 11.16
N VAL A 208 5.59 -24.88 11.10
CA VAL A 208 6.07 -24.03 12.20
C VAL A 208 6.37 -22.67 11.63
N ASP A 209 5.78 -21.62 12.21
CA ASP A 209 6.10 -20.24 11.88
C ASP A 209 7.42 -19.83 12.57
N PRO A 210 8.55 -19.74 11.84
CA PRO A 210 9.83 -19.38 12.44
C PRO A 210 9.87 -17.91 12.88
N VAL A 211 9.03 -17.04 12.31
CA VAL A 211 8.98 -15.61 12.64
C VAL A 211 8.36 -15.43 14.00
N LEU A 212 7.16 -15.98 14.21
CA LEU A 212 6.47 -15.89 15.50
C LEU A 212 7.29 -16.54 16.62
N LEU A 213 7.90 -17.69 16.35
CA LEU A 213 8.77 -18.39 17.27
C LEU A 213 9.97 -17.53 17.68
N ALA A 214 10.73 -17.04 16.72
CA ALA A 214 11.91 -16.21 16.98
C ALA A 214 11.54 -14.90 17.69
N HIS A 215 10.38 -14.33 17.37
CA HIS A 215 9.86 -13.13 18.02
C HIS A 215 9.55 -13.38 19.50
N CYS A 216 8.83 -14.47 19.82
CA CYS A 216 8.55 -14.85 21.21
C CYS A 216 9.82 -15.10 22.02
N LEU A 217 10.78 -15.83 21.45
CA LEU A 217 12.08 -16.04 22.10
C LEU A 217 12.81 -14.71 22.32
N SER A 218 12.81 -13.81 21.34
CA SER A 218 13.47 -12.50 21.45
C SER A 218 12.80 -11.54 22.45
N LEU A 219 11.54 -11.80 22.81
CA LEU A 219 10.86 -11.12 23.92
C LEU A 219 11.22 -11.68 25.30
N GLY A 220 12.11 -12.68 25.34
CA GLY A 220 12.51 -13.37 26.58
C GLY A 220 11.48 -14.39 27.05
N THR A 221 10.60 -14.88 26.18
CA THR A 221 9.58 -15.86 26.53
C THR A 221 9.86 -17.22 25.88
N PRO A 222 10.09 -18.28 26.68
CA PRO A 222 10.26 -19.63 26.18
C PRO A 222 9.09 -20.09 25.30
N VAL A 223 9.40 -20.88 24.28
CA VAL A 223 8.38 -21.47 23.40
C VAL A 223 8.29 -22.98 23.65
N VAL A 224 7.07 -23.47 23.83
CA VAL A 224 6.72 -24.88 23.83
C VAL A 224 6.07 -25.19 22.48
N LEU A 225 6.61 -26.16 21.76
CA LEU A 225 6.19 -26.52 20.41
C LEU A 225 5.67 -27.94 20.35
N GLN A 226 4.53 -28.10 19.68
CA GLN A 226 4.02 -29.42 19.33
C GLN A 226 4.94 -30.06 18.27
N ARG A 227 5.39 -31.28 18.55
CA ARG A 227 6.16 -32.09 17.62
C ARG A 227 5.29 -33.17 17.00
N THR A 228 5.25 -33.19 15.67
CA THR A 228 4.65 -34.26 14.88
C THR A 228 5.73 -34.93 14.02
N ALA A 229 5.40 -36.06 13.38
CA ALA A 229 6.31 -36.71 12.44
C ALA A 229 6.61 -35.83 11.20
N ALA A 230 5.69 -34.93 10.87
CA ALA A 230 5.80 -33.99 9.76
C ALA A 230 6.61 -32.73 10.13
N THR A 231 6.74 -32.38 11.41
CA THR A 231 7.45 -31.18 11.84
C THR A 231 8.88 -31.14 11.32
N ARG A 232 9.23 -30.05 10.64
CA ARG A 232 10.59 -29.75 10.17
C ARG A 232 10.94 -28.33 10.58
N VAL A 233 12.06 -28.17 11.29
CA VAL A 233 12.59 -26.87 11.65
C VAL A 233 14.11 -26.83 11.45
N PRO A 234 14.69 -25.65 11.19
CA PRO A 234 16.13 -25.46 11.24
C PRO A 234 16.75 -25.88 12.57
N GLY A 235 17.98 -26.39 12.54
CA GLY A 235 18.66 -26.91 13.73
C GLY A 235 18.87 -25.88 14.86
N TYR A 236 18.90 -24.59 14.54
CA TYR A 236 18.97 -23.53 15.55
C TYR A 236 17.65 -23.36 16.33
N ILE A 237 16.49 -23.64 15.71
CA ILE A 237 15.19 -23.67 16.39
C ILE A 237 15.07 -24.93 17.25
N GLU A 238 15.55 -26.08 16.75
CA GLU A 238 15.50 -27.36 17.46
C GLU A 238 16.07 -27.26 18.88
N GLN A 239 17.11 -26.45 19.07
CA GLN A 239 17.81 -26.26 20.35
C GLN A 239 17.19 -25.15 21.21
N ALA A 240 16.41 -24.24 20.63
CA ALA A 240 15.92 -23.04 21.28
C ALA A 240 14.56 -23.21 21.97
N VAL A 241 13.86 -24.33 21.76
CA VAL A 241 12.48 -24.55 22.21
C VAL A 241 12.32 -25.79 23.08
N SER A 242 11.22 -25.87 23.83
CA SER A 242 10.79 -27.11 24.49
C SER A 242 9.85 -27.88 23.58
N TRP A 243 10.13 -29.15 23.34
CA TRP A 243 9.31 -30.00 22.46
C TRP A 243 8.32 -30.84 23.27
N VAL A 244 7.10 -30.95 22.74
CA VAL A 244 6.07 -31.81 23.28
C VAL A 244 5.40 -32.58 22.15
N ASP A 245 5.35 -33.90 22.28
CA ASP A 245 4.56 -34.78 21.41
C ASP A 245 3.44 -35.47 22.21
N GLU A 246 2.65 -36.32 21.56
CA GLU A 246 1.55 -37.02 22.23
C GLU A 246 1.98 -37.88 23.42
N ALA A 247 3.18 -38.46 23.38
CA ALA A 247 3.69 -39.36 24.41
C ALA A 247 4.28 -38.59 25.60
N THR A 248 4.85 -37.40 25.34
CA THR A 248 5.57 -36.59 26.32
C THR A 248 4.72 -35.48 26.94
N LEU A 249 3.57 -35.14 26.37
CA LEU A 249 2.67 -34.08 26.87
C LEU A 249 2.34 -34.21 28.36
N GLY A 250 1.78 -35.36 28.75
CA GLY A 250 1.40 -35.60 30.14
C GLY A 250 2.59 -35.48 31.11
N PRO A 251 3.67 -36.24 30.91
CA PRO A 251 4.87 -36.14 31.73
C PRO A 251 5.47 -34.73 31.79
N PHE A 252 5.55 -34.02 30.66
CA PHE A 252 6.11 -32.68 30.58
C PHE A 252 5.32 -31.69 31.43
N PHE A 253 4.00 -31.55 31.20
CA PHE A 253 3.20 -30.55 31.92
C PHE A 253 2.91 -30.91 33.38
N SER A 254 2.88 -32.20 33.74
CA SER A 254 2.61 -32.61 35.12
C SER A 254 3.85 -32.67 36.03
N ARG A 255 5.07 -32.77 35.48
CA ARG A 255 6.29 -33.02 36.28
C ARG A 255 7.45 -32.09 35.98
N GLU A 256 7.46 -31.41 34.84
CA GLU A 256 8.64 -30.71 34.34
C GLU A 256 8.39 -29.22 34.13
N PHE A 257 7.29 -28.86 33.46
CA PHE A 257 6.91 -27.48 33.20
C PHE A 257 6.83 -26.66 34.50
N GLY A 258 7.42 -25.46 34.50
CA GLY A 258 7.44 -24.56 35.67
C GLY A 258 8.38 -24.98 36.81
N THR A 259 9.04 -26.15 36.74
CA THR A 259 10.02 -26.55 37.76
C THR A 259 11.31 -25.72 37.65
N PRO A 260 12.11 -25.60 38.73
CA PRO A 260 13.41 -24.92 38.67
C PRO A 260 14.36 -25.49 37.61
N ALA A 261 14.30 -26.82 37.36
CA ALA A 261 15.10 -27.46 36.32
C ALA A 261 14.68 -27.03 34.90
N TRP A 262 13.37 -26.89 34.66
CA TRP A 262 12.85 -26.36 33.40
C TRP A 262 13.18 -24.87 33.22
N VAL A 263 13.09 -24.06 34.28
CA VAL A 263 13.50 -22.64 34.25
C VAL A 263 14.99 -22.49 33.92
N GLU A 264 15.85 -23.33 34.50
CA GLU A 264 17.29 -23.31 34.18
C GLU A 264 17.56 -23.75 32.74
N ARG A 265 16.87 -24.80 32.26
CA ARG A 265 17.02 -25.23 30.85
C ARG A 265 16.60 -24.12 29.88
N THR A 266 15.44 -23.52 30.09
CA THR A 266 14.95 -22.45 29.21
C THR A 266 15.86 -21.23 29.22
N ARG A 267 16.47 -20.89 30.36
CA ARG A 267 17.53 -19.87 30.45
C ARG A 267 18.73 -20.21 29.56
N GLN A 268 19.19 -21.45 29.57
CA GLN A 268 20.31 -21.89 28.72
C GLN A 268 19.94 -21.87 27.23
N GLN A 269 18.74 -22.31 26.88
CA GLN A 269 18.21 -22.25 25.50
C GLN A 269 18.13 -20.81 25.00
N HIS A 270 17.62 -19.90 25.84
CA HIS A 270 17.54 -18.48 25.54
C HIS A 270 18.93 -17.86 25.36
N ALA A 271 19.86 -18.11 26.29
CA ALA A 271 21.23 -17.61 26.19
C ALA A 271 21.97 -18.10 24.94
N HIS A 272 21.68 -19.32 24.47
CA HIS A 272 22.19 -19.81 23.19
C HIS A 272 21.55 -19.07 22.00
N PHE A 273 20.23 -18.92 22.00
CA PHE A 273 19.50 -18.22 20.94
C PHE A 273 19.95 -16.76 20.79
N GLU A 274 20.21 -16.04 21.90
CA GLU A 274 20.71 -14.67 21.90
C GLU A 274 22.09 -14.49 21.22
N GLN A 275 22.89 -15.56 21.14
CA GLN A 275 24.19 -15.56 20.48
C GLN A 275 24.10 -15.68 18.95
N LEU A 276 22.93 -16.05 18.42
CA LEU A 276 22.71 -16.20 16.99
C LEU A 276 22.59 -14.82 16.34
N ASP A 277 23.36 -14.59 15.27
CA ASP A 277 23.40 -13.33 14.56
C ASP A 277 23.16 -13.54 13.05
N PRO A 278 22.12 -12.94 12.46
CA PRO A 278 21.82 -13.13 11.03
C PRO A 278 22.66 -12.20 10.14
N ALA A 279 23.64 -11.47 10.68
CA ALA A 279 24.38 -10.41 9.97
C ALA A 279 24.89 -10.83 8.59
N GLN A 280 25.45 -12.04 8.46
CA GLN A 280 25.94 -12.53 7.16
C GLN A 280 24.80 -12.72 6.15
N ALA A 281 23.74 -13.44 6.53
CA ALA A 281 22.58 -13.65 5.65
C ALA A 281 21.90 -12.32 5.26
N MET A 282 21.81 -11.38 6.21
CA MET A 282 21.25 -10.05 5.96
C MET A 282 22.14 -9.20 5.03
N ALA A 283 23.47 -9.38 5.11
CA ALA A 283 24.40 -8.75 4.17
C ALA A 283 24.24 -9.33 2.76
N ASP A 284 24.09 -10.65 2.63
CA ASP A 284 23.87 -11.32 1.35
C ASP A 284 22.55 -10.87 0.70
N ILE A 285 21.49 -10.71 1.50
CA ILE A 285 20.21 -10.13 1.08
C ILE A 285 20.40 -8.68 0.58
N LEU A 286 21.20 -7.86 1.26
CA LEU A 286 21.47 -6.49 0.81
C LEU A 286 22.29 -6.46 -0.50
N VAL A 287 23.24 -7.37 -0.67
CA VAL A 287 23.98 -7.53 -1.94
C VAL A 287 23.02 -7.90 -3.07
N HIS A 288 22.10 -8.84 -2.81
CA HIS A 288 21.04 -9.18 -3.75
C HIS A 288 20.16 -7.96 -4.11
N ALA A 289 19.73 -7.18 -3.12
CA ALA A 289 18.96 -5.96 -3.33
C ALA A 289 19.73 -4.92 -4.18
N CYS A 290 21.03 -4.77 -3.96
CA CYS A 290 21.87 -3.90 -4.79
C CYS A 290 21.85 -4.35 -6.26
N ALA A 291 21.99 -5.65 -6.51
CA ALA A 291 21.96 -6.20 -7.87
C ALA A 291 20.60 -5.98 -8.54
N VAL A 292 19.50 -6.15 -7.80
CA VAL A 292 18.13 -5.88 -8.27
C VAL A 292 17.96 -4.41 -8.62
N GLY A 293 18.34 -3.50 -7.73
CA GLY A 293 18.25 -2.06 -7.94
C GLY A 293 19.04 -1.58 -9.16
N LEU A 294 20.30 -2.03 -9.30
CA LEU A 294 21.14 -1.67 -10.46
C LEU A 294 20.58 -2.23 -11.77
N THR A 295 20.12 -3.47 -11.77
CA THR A 295 19.52 -4.10 -12.95
C THR A 295 18.26 -3.36 -13.39
N HIS A 296 17.42 -2.98 -12.43
CA HIS A 296 16.20 -2.22 -12.70
C HIS A 296 16.52 -0.85 -13.29
N LEU A 297 17.45 -0.10 -12.68
CA LEU A 297 17.85 1.22 -13.17
C LEU A 297 18.34 1.19 -14.61
N HIS A 298 19.04 0.13 -15.03
CA HIS A 298 19.48 -0.03 -16.42
C HIS A 298 18.37 -0.40 -17.40
N ARG A 299 17.29 -1.06 -16.94
CA ARG A 299 16.18 -1.53 -17.78
C ARG A 299 15.00 -0.57 -17.83
N ARG A 300 14.84 0.29 -16.82
CA ARG A 300 13.67 1.16 -16.66
C ARG A 300 13.54 2.16 -17.81
N ASP A 301 12.31 2.38 -18.27
CA ASP A 301 12.00 3.47 -19.20
C ASP A 301 12.37 4.82 -18.54
N PRO A 302 13.21 5.66 -19.18
CA PRO A 302 13.53 6.99 -18.65
C PRO A 302 12.36 7.98 -18.73
N LYS A 303 11.29 7.68 -19.48
CA LYS A 303 10.15 8.59 -19.64
C LYS A 303 9.39 8.79 -18.31
N PRO A 304 8.86 10.00 -18.06
CA PRO A 304 7.96 10.22 -16.95
C PRO A 304 6.76 9.29 -17.00
N TRP A 305 6.34 8.81 -15.84
CA TRP A 305 5.14 8.01 -15.73
C TRP A 305 3.91 8.84 -16.13
N GLN A 306 3.11 8.29 -17.02
CA GLN A 306 1.82 8.81 -17.43
C GLN A 306 0.75 7.87 -16.86
N PRO A 307 0.23 8.15 -15.65
CA PRO A 307 -0.81 7.32 -15.05
C PRO A 307 -2.07 7.36 -15.92
N THR A 308 -2.77 6.24 -16.00
CA THR A 308 -4.09 6.19 -16.66
C THR A 308 -5.23 6.06 -15.65
N ARG A 309 -4.93 5.90 -14.36
CA ARG A 309 -5.92 5.78 -13.29
C ARG A 309 -5.56 6.68 -12.11
N LEU A 310 -6.56 7.36 -11.56
CA LEU A 310 -6.40 8.38 -10.53
C LEU A 310 -7.32 8.10 -9.35
N HIS A 311 -6.81 8.19 -8.12
CA HIS A 311 -7.61 8.06 -6.91
C HIS A 311 -7.51 9.33 -6.08
N LEU A 312 -8.64 9.98 -5.82
CA LEU A 312 -8.70 11.27 -5.14
C LEU A 312 -9.02 11.08 -3.65
N GLY A 313 -8.04 11.05 -2.76
CA GLY A 313 -8.28 10.90 -1.31
C GLY A 313 -7.52 9.74 -0.70
N ALA A 314 -6.19 9.82 -0.71
CA ALA A 314 -5.28 8.75 -0.28
C ALA A 314 -5.43 8.26 1.18
N GLY A 315 -6.15 8.99 2.04
CA GLY A 315 -6.13 8.79 3.51
C GLY A 315 -6.83 7.55 4.04
N THR A 316 -7.86 7.03 3.37
CA THR A 316 -8.66 5.88 3.87
C THR A 316 -8.74 4.71 2.89
N GLY A 317 -7.99 4.73 1.79
CA GLY A 317 -8.12 3.69 0.76
C GLY A 317 -7.08 3.75 -0.35
N TYR A 318 -5.79 3.80 -0.02
CA TYR A 318 -4.71 3.81 -1.02
C TYR A 318 -4.90 2.69 -2.06
N ARG A 319 -4.81 3.04 -3.34
CA ARG A 319 -4.97 2.12 -4.48
C ARG A 319 -3.62 1.88 -5.14
N SER A 320 -3.09 0.67 -5.00
CA SER A 320 -1.84 0.29 -5.68
C SER A 320 -2.02 0.33 -7.20
N GLY A 321 -1.04 0.87 -7.92
CA GLY A 321 -1.09 1.04 -9.37
C GLY A 321 -2.01 2.15 -9.90
N TRP A 322 -2.50 3.00 -9.01
CA TRP A 322 -3.20 4.26 -9.32
C TRP A 322 -2.33 5.43 -8.87
N LEU A 323 -2.50 6.61 -9.45
CA LEU A 323 -1.94 7.83 -8.87
C LEU A 323 -2.86 8.30 -7.74
N ASN A 324 -2.40 8.23 -6.49
CA ASN A 324 -3.19 8.64 -5.33
C ASN A 324 -2.92 10.11 -5.00
N LEU A 325 -3.94 10.96 -5.09
CA LEU A 325 -3.86 12.38 -4.79
C LEU A 325 -4.52 12.71 -3.45
N ALA A 326 -4.01 13.73 -2.77
CA ALA A 326 -4.72 14.38 -1.68
C ALA A 326 -4.21 15.80 -1.44
N ALA A 327 -5.07 16.69 -0.95
CA ALA A 327 -4.67 18.04 -0.55
C ALA A 327 -3.74 18.06 0.68
N CYS A 328 -3.81 17.02 1.53
CA CYS A 328 -3.12 16.98 2.81
C CYS A 328 -1.96 15.98 2.81
N ALA A 329 -0.75 16.47 3.04
CA ALA A 329 0.44 15.64 3.17
C ALA A 329 0.38 14.60 4.30
N ARG A 330 -0.45 14.82 5.35
CA ARG A 330 -0.62 13.84 6.44
C ARG A 330 -1.27 12.54 5.99
N SER A 331 -2.02 12.56 4.89
CA SER A 331 -2.56 11.34 4.27
C SER A 331 -1.52 10.60 3.43
N GLU A 332 -0.32 11.18 3.28
CA GLU A 332 0.81 10.64 2.53
C GLU A 332 0.41 10.16 1.12
N PRO A 333 -0.19 11.02 0.29
CA PRO A 333 -0.52 10.69 -1.10
C PRO A 333 0.74 10.53 -1.95
N ASP A 334 0.60 9.92 -3.12
CA ASP A 334 1.65 9.87 -4.13
C ASP A 334 2.06 11.28 -4.59
N LEU A 335 1.07 12.17 -4.68
CA LEU A 335 1.23 13.58 -4.99
C LEU A 335 0.28 14.42 -4.12
N VAL A 336 0.85 15.39 -3.41
CA VAL A 336 0.08 16.41 -2.69
C VAL A 336 -0.43 17.43 -3.70
N LEU A 337 -1.72 17.32 -4.02
CA LEU A 337 -2.40 18.19 -4.96
C LEU A 337 -3.85 18.28 -4.49
N ASP A 338 -4.33 19.52 -4.34
CA ASP A 338 -5.73 19.76 -4.00
C ASP A 338 -6.56 19.74 -5.29
N PRO A 339 -7.39 18.70 -5.52
CA PRO A 339 -8.18 18.60 -6.75
C PRO A 339 -9.35 19.59 -6.79
N THR A 340 -9.61 20.31 -5.69
CA THR A 340 -10.64 21.35 -5.58
C THR A 340 -10.16 22.75 -5.99
N GLN A 341 -8.85 22.90 -6.27
CA GLN A 341 -8.26 24.14 -6.77
C GLN A 341 -8.11 24.10 -8.30
N PRO A 342 -8.07 25.24 -9.00
CA PRO A 342 -7.83 25.28 -10.44
C PRO A 342 -6.54 24.54 -10.84
N LEU A 343 -6.65 23.58 -11.75
CA LEU A 343 -5.53 22.76 -12.22
C LEU A 343 -4.99 23.27 -13.57
N THR A 344 -3.70 23.59 -13.62
CA THR A 344 -3.01 23.92 -14.88
C THR A 344 -2.38 22.66 -15.48
N LEU A 345 -2.71 22.37 -16.74
CA LEU A 345 -2.19 21.22 -17.50
C LEU A 345 -1.39 21.69 -18.73
N PRO A 346 -0.33 20.95 -19.15
CA PRO A 346 0.17 19.72 -18.54
C PRO A 346 0.90 19.97 -17.20
N LEU A 347 0.69 19.09 -16.23
CA LEU A 347 1.41 19.10 -14.95
C LEU A 347 2.59 18.12 -15.03
N SER A 348 3.81 18.61 -14.83
CA SER A 348 5.02 17.78 -14.73
C SER A 348 5.65 17.96 -13.35
N THR A 349 5.90 16.86 -12.64
CA THR A 349 6.48 16.89 -11.29
C THR A 349 7.28 15.61 -11.00
N VAL A 350 7.98 15.57 -9.87
CA VAL A 350 8.74 14.42 -9.41
C VAL A 350 8.31 14.10 -7.98
N SER A 351 7.91 12.85 -7.74
CA SER A 351 7.59 12.33 -6.41
C SER A 351 8.59 11.25 -6.01
N PRO A 352 9.03 11.16 -4.75
CA PRO A 352 9.81 10.02 -4.26
C PRO A 352 9.06 8.68 -4.42
N LEU A 353 7.73 8.70 -4.38
CA LEU A 353 6.88 7.52 -4.50
C LEU A 353 6.75 7.07 -5.95
N CYS A 354 6.50 8.00 -6.88
CA CYS A 354 6.18 7.65 -8.28
C CYS A 354 7.31 7.94 -9.29
N GLY A 355 8.34 8.67 -8.88
CA GLY A 355 9.35 9.22 -9.78
C GLY A 355 8.87 10.44 -10.56
N PRO A 356 9.52 10.74 -11.70
CA PRO A 356 9.03 11.73 -12.65
C PRO A 356 7.66 11.33 -13.18
N LEU A 357 6.70 12.24 -13.11
CA LEU A 357 5.32 12.01 -13.53
C LEU A 357 4.79 13.18 -14.37
N ARG A 358 3.88 12.86 -15.28
CA ARG A 358 3.22 13.84 -16.16
C ARG A 358 1.72 13.57 -16.24
N LEU A 359 0.92 14.62 -16.05
CA LEU A 359 -0.52 14.62 -16.26
C LEU A 359 -0.87 15.59 -17.38
N GLU A 360 -1.66 15.11 -18.33
CA GLU A 360 -2.19 15.86 -19.45
C GLU A 360 -3.72 15.89 -19.43
N ALA A 361 -4.30 16.86 -20.14
CA ALA A 361 -5.73 16.87 -20.36
C ALA A 361 -6.10 15.70 -21.29
N GLY A 362 -7.20 15.00 -21.00
CA GLY A 362 -7.61 13.87 -21.83
C GLY A 362 -6.76 12.61 -21.69
N GLN A 363 -6.04 12.42 -20.58
CA GLN A 363 -5.13 11.29 -20.38
C GLN A 363 -5.74 10.12 -19.59
N ILE A 364 -6.64 10.40 -18.64
CA ILE A 364 -7.03 9.44 -17.59
C ILE A 364 -8.20 8.57 -18.07
N ASP A 365 -8.06 7.24 -17.93
CA ASP A 365 -9.11 6.24 -18.15
C ASP A 365 -10.16 6.31 -17.04
N GLU A 366 -9.71 6.27 -15.78
CA GLU A 366 -10.57 6.12 -14.61
C GLU A 366 -10.14 7.05 -13.47
N ILE A 367 -11.12 7.75 -12.87
CA ILE A 367 -10.94 8.54 -11.67
C ILE A 367 -11.86 7.99 -10.58
N LEU A 368 -11.31 7.60 -9.43
CA LEU A 368 -12.07 7.22 -8.25
C LEU A 368 -12.20 8.41 -7.27
N LEU A 369 -13.44 8.76 -6.95
CA LEU A 369 -13.83 9.83 -6.05
C LEU A 369 -14.54 9.26 -4.80
N PRO A 370 -13.91 9.31 -3.62
CA PRO A 370 -14.50 8.90 -2.35
C PRO A 370 -15.68 9.76 -1.93
N ALA A 371 -16.61 9.15 -1.19
CA ALA A 371 -17.83 9.80 -0.69
C ALA A 371 -17.56 11.08 0.12
N ALA A 372 -16.39 11.18 0.79
CA ALA A 372 -16.01 12.34 1.58
C ALA A 372 -15.85 13.63 0.75
N LEU A 373 -15.37 13.52 -0.50
CA LEU A 373 -15.11 14.66 -1.38
C LEU A 373 -16.34 15.11 -2.19
N THR A 374 -17.46 14.41 -2.05
CA THR A 374 -18.73 14.75 -2.72
C THR A 374 -19.54 15.81 -1.96
N ARG A 375 -19.05 16.27 -0.80
CA ARG A 375 -19.73 17.20 0.10
C ARG A 375 -18.90 18.48 0.24
N GLY A 376 -19.16 19.48 -0.58
CA GLY A 376 -18.44 20.76 -0.49
C GLY A 376 -18.89 21.79 -1.53
N ALA A 377 -18.60 23.07 -1.26
CA ALA A 377 -18.87 24.17 -2.20
C ALA A 377 -17.98 24.09 -3.45
N ASP A 378 -16.82 23.44 -3.34
CA ASP A 378 -15.81 23.36 -4.40
C ASP A 378 -16.03 22.19 -5.39
N LEU A 379 -17.16 21.48 -5.25
CA LEU A 379 -17.53 20.37 -6.14
C LEU A 379 -17.52 20.75 -7.64
N PRO A 380 -17.99 21.94 -8.08
CA PRO A 380 -17.90 22.35 -9.48
C PRO A 380 -16.46 22.38 -10.03
N VAL A 381 -15.50 22.89 -9.24
CA VAL A 381 -14.08 22.96 -9.65
C VAL A 381 -13.50 21.55 -9.73
N LEU A 382 -13.77 20.74 -8.71
CA LEU A 382 -13.37 19.33 -8.67
C LEU A 382 -13.85 18.56 -9.90
N LEU A 383 -15.15 18.64 -10.22
CA LEU A 383 -15.73 17.94 -11.37
C LEU A 383 -15.17 18.47 -12.70
N SER A 384 -14.90 19.76 -12.80
CA SER A 384 -14.28 20.36 -13.99
C SER A 384 -12.85 19.84 -14.18
N ASN A 385 -12.07 19.73 -13.11
CA ASN A 385 -10.74 19.14 -13.15
C ASN A 385 -10.79 17.66 -13.55
N CYS A 386 -11.73 16.88 -13.00
CA CYS A 386 -11.94 15.48 -13.39
C CYS A 386 -12.31 15.36 -14.88
N LEU A 387 -13.25 16.18 -15.36
CA LEU A 387 -13.67 16.19 -16.77
C LEU A 387 -12.51 16.56 -17.71
N ASN A 388 -11.64 17.49 -17.31
CA ASN A 388 -10.47 17.88 -18.08
C ASN A 388 -9.41 16.77 -18.16
N LEU A 389 -9.19 16.05 -17.05
CA LEU A 389 -8.21 14.96 -16.97
C LEU A 389 -8.67 13.69 -17.71
N LEU A 390 -9.96 13.37 -17.67
CA LEU A 390 -10.50 12.18 -18.33
C LEU A 390 -10.32 12.25 -19.85
N ARG A 391 -9.90 11.14 -20.46
CA ARG A 391 -9.98 10.96 -21.92
C ARG A 391 -11.43 10.81 -22.39
N GLU A 392 -11.65 10.86 -23.71
CA GLU A 392 -12.95 10.49 -24.27
C GLU A 392 -13.37 9.08 -23.84
N ASP A 393 -14.63 8.94 -23.45
CA ASP A 393 -15.23 7.75 -22.84
C ASP A 393 -14.63 7.33 -21.47
N GLY A 394 -13.75 8.14 -20.88
CA GLY A 394 -13.21 7.90 -19.55
C GLY A 394 -14.29 7.95 -18.44
N LEU A 395 -14.02 7.24 -17.34
CA LEU A 395 -14.98 7.02 -16.26
C LEU A 395 -14.60 7.78 -14.98
N LEU A 396 -15.56 8.52 -14.44
CA LEU A 396 -15.56 9.01 -13.06
C LEU A 396 -16.39 8.04 -12.21
N LEU A 397 -15.71 7.36 -11.28
CA LEU A 397 -16.28 6.41 -10.33
C LEU A 397 -16.47 7.12 -8.99
N ILE A 398 -17.68 7.14 -8.46
CA ILE A 398 -18.01 7.86 -7.23
C ILE A 398 -18.48 6.87 -6.18
N GLU A 399 -17.72 6.75 -5.09
CA GLU A 399 -18.15 5.99 -3.92
C GLU A 399 -19.28 6.73 -3.22
N HIS A 400 -20.34 6.01 -2.84
CA HIS A 400 -21.51 6.63 -2.27
C HIS A 400 -22.05 5.81 -1.09
N ASP A 401 -22.45 6.50 -0.03
CA ASP A 401 -23.15 5.86 1.09
C ASP A 401 -24.58 5.49 0.65
N ALA A 402 -25.18 4.47 1.26
CA ALA A 402 -26.60 4.13 1.08
C ALA A 402 -27.46 5.36 1.47
N GLY A 403 -27.96 6.09 0.47
CA GLY A 403 -28.65 7.38 0.65
C GLY A 403 -28.11 8.54 -0.20
N ALA A 404 -27.15 8.28 -1.09
CA ALA A 404 -26.56 9.31 -1.95
C ALA A 404 -27.59 10.04 -2.82
N ARG A 405 -27.40 11.36 -2.90
CA ARG A 405 -28.22 12.34 -3.63
C ARG A 405 -28.12 12.15 -5.15
N ALA A 406 -28.87 11.20 -5.71
CA ALA A 406 -29.00 11.00 -7.16
C ALA A 406 -29.38 12.30 -7.91
N ASP A 407 -30.03 13.23 -7.21
CA ASP A 407 -30.43 14.56 -7.69
C ASP A 407 -29.24 15.48 -8.02
N ILE A 408 -28.11 15.43 -7.30
CA ILE A 408 -26.94 16.28 -7.63
C ILE A 408 -26.34 15.84 -8.95
N TRP A 409 -26.11 14.54 -9.10
CA TRP A 409 -25.41 13.99 -10.25
C TRP A 409 -26.26 14.17 -11.51
N SER A 410 -27.57 13.95 -11.40
CA SER A 410 -28.52 14.24 -12.47
C SER A 410 -28.51 15.73 -12.82
N ALA A 411 -28.50 16.62 -11.83
CA ALA A 411 -28.42 18.06 -12.07
C ALA A 411 -27.11 18.48 -12.76
N CYS A 412 -25.96 17.87 -12.40
CA CYS A 412 -24.68 18.15 -13.06
C CYS A 412 -24.67 17.67 -14.51
N ALA A 413 -25.24 16.49 -14.79
CA ALA A 413 -25.36 15.95 -16.14
C ALA A 413 -26.32 16.80 -17.00
N ASP A 414 -27.49 17.16 -16.45
CA ASP A 414 -28.54 17.86 -17.18
C ASP A 414 -28.28 19.35 -17.35
N ARG A 415 -27.58 20.00 -16.40
CA ARG A 415 -27.30 21.45 -16.38
C ARG A 415 -25.82 21.75 -16.51
N PHE A 416 -25.09 20.95 -17.27
CA PHE A 416 -23.64 21.03 -17.44
C PHE A 416 -23.13 22.45 -17.80
N TRP A 417 -23.90 23.24 -18.56
CA TRP A 417 -23.54 24.62 -18.93
C TRP A 417 -23.46 25.57 -17.74
N GLN A 418 -24.15 25.29 -16.63
CA GLN A 418 -24.03 26.08 -15.39
C GLN A 418 -22.65 25.90 -14.73
N LEU A 419 -21.95 24.82 -15.07
CA LEU A 419 -20.59 24.53 -14.63
C LEU A 419 -19.54 25.08 -15.61
N GLY A 420 -19.97 25.80 -16.65
CA GLY A 420 -19.08 26.33 -17.70
C GLY A 420 -18.61 25.27 -18.70
N TRP A 421 -19.20 24.07 -18.68
CA TRP A 421 -18.83 23.00 -19.60
C TRP A 421 -19.48 23.24 -20.96
N PHE A 422 -18.66 23.19 -22.02
CA PHE A 422 -19.12 23.47 -23.37
C PHE A 422 -18.87 22.31 -24.33
N GLU A 423 -17.62 21.87 -24.51
CA GLU A 423 -17.30 20.81 -25.48
C GLU A 423 -17.63 19.40 -24.98
N HIS A 424 -17.53 19.16 -23.68
CA HIS A 424 -17.76 17.86 -23.06
C HIS A 424 -18.66 17.97 -21.84
N ARG A 425 -19.32 16.86 -21.46
CA ARG A 425 -20.05 16.73 -20.20
C ARG A 425 -19.91 15.32 -19.64
N LEU A 426 -20.41 15.15 -18.41
CA LEU A 426 -20.56 13.84 -17.79
C LEU A 426 -21.96 13.28 -18.06
N GLU A 427 -22.03 11.99 -18.38
CA GLU A 427 -23.26 11.22 -18.54
C GLU A 427 -23.31 10.12 -17.48
N ILE A 428 -24.45 9.96 -16.81
CA ILE A 428 -24.66 8.87 -15.84
C ILE A 428 -24.90 7.58 -16.61
N LEU A 429 -24.15 6.53 -16.28
CA LEU A 429 -24.38 5.19 -16.83
C LEU A 429 -25.44 4.48 -15.98
N ALA A 430 -26.41 3.84 -16.64
CA ALA A 430 -27.40 3.00 -15.98
C ALA A 430 -26.70 1.79 -15.34
N ASP A 431 -27.07 1.48 -14.10
CA ASP A 431 -26.47 0.41 -13.31
C ASP A 431 -27.10 -0.95 -13.70
N GLU A 432 -26.96 -1.35 -14.96
CA GLU A 432 -27.42 -2.66 -15.43
C GLU A 432 -26.41 -3.74 -15.02
N GLY A 433 -26.55 -4.26 -13.80
CA GLY A 433 -25.88 -5.48 -13.35
C GLY A 433 -24.48 -5.32 -12.71
N SER A 434 -24.18 -4.18 -12.06
CA SER A 434 -22.90 -3.99 -11.39
C SER A 434 -22.67 -4.95 -10.21
N GLU A 435 -21.56 -5.71 -10.26
CA GLU A 435 -21.08 -6.59 -9.18
C GLU A 435 -20.61 -5.83 -7.93
N ALA A 436 -20.54 -4.49 -7.97
CA ALA A 436 -20.08 -3.63 -6.88
C ALA A 436 -21.20 -2.68 -6.42
N PRO A 437 -22.03 -3.05 -5.42
CA PRO A 437 -23.00 -2.13 -4.82
C PRO A 437 -22.27 -0.96 -4.14
N GLY A 438 -22.74 0.28 -4.38
CA GLY A 438 -22.18 1.49 -3.74
C GLY A 438 -21.27 2.37 -4.61
N LEU A 439 -21.23 2.15 -5.93
CA LEU A 439 -20.41 2.93 -6.87
C LEU A 439 -21.24 3.51 -8.02
N LEU A 440 -21.32 4.83 -8.12
CA LEU A 440 -21.93 5.54 -9.26
C LEU A 440 -20.89 5.74 -10.37
N ARG A 441 -21.27 5.49 -11.63
CA ARG A 441 -20.39 5.65 -12.80
C ARG A 441 -20.87 6.79 -13.69
N LEU A 442 -19.99 7.74 -13.98
CA LEU A 442 -20.22 8.79 -14.96
C LEU A 442 -19.18 8.70 -16.06
N ARG A 443 -19.59 8.89 -17.30
CA ARG A 443 -18.74 8.84 -18.49
C ARG A 443 -18.56 10.23 -19.09
N LYS A 444 -17.33 10.57 -19.48
CA LYS A 444 -17.07 11.77 -20.30
C LYS A 444 -17.53 11.54 -21.73
N ILE A 445 -18.42 12.40 -22.22
CA ILE A 445 -18.89 12.40 -23.61
C ILE A 445 -18.79 13.80 -24.23
N ALA A 446 -18.63 13.86 -25.55
CA ALA A 446 -18.73 15.10 -26.31
C ALA A 446 -20.18 15.62 -26.28
N THR A 447 -20.33 16.93 -26.20
CA THR A 447 -21.66 17.55 -26.32
C THR A 447 -22.12 17.57 -27.78
N THR A 448 -23.42 17.40 -27.96
CA THR A 448 -24.07 17.50 -29.27
C THR A 448 -24.15 18.97 -29.72
N PRO A 449 -24.29 19.25 -31.03
CA PRO A 449 -24.53 20.60 -31.52
C PRO A 449 -25.76 21.27 -30.89
N ARG A 450 -26.80 20.49 -30.57
CA ARG A 450 -28.00 20.97 -29.87
C ARG A 450 -27.69 21.41 -28.45
N GLU A 451 -26.91 20.63 -27.71
CA GLU A 451 -26.47 20.96 -26.35
C GLU A 451 -25.56 22.19 -26.32
N ARG A 452 -24.63 22.35 -27.28
CA ARG A 452 -23.82 23.57 -27.39
C ARG A 452 -24.64 24.82 -27.70
N THR A 453 -25.68 24.68 -28.54
CA THR A 453 -26.63 25.78 -28.80
C THR A 453 -27.42 26.14 -27.55
N LEU A 454 -27.83 25.13 -26.77
CA LEU A 454 -28.48 25.33 -25.49
C LEU A 454 -27.55 26.06 -24.51
N ALA A 455 -26.29 25.64 -24.38
CA ALA A 455 -25.31 26.29 -23.51
C ALA A 455 -25.17 27.78 -23.84
N ARG A 456 -24.90 28.14 -25.11
CA ARG A 456 -24.80 29.54 -25.57
C ARG A 456 -26.04 30.39 -25.26
N ARG A 457 -27.23 29.78 -25.28
CA ARG A 457 -28.48 30.47 -24.95
C ARG A 457 -28.61 30.72 -23.44
N MET A 458 -28.06 29.83 -22.62
CA MET A 458 -28.24 29.83 -21.17
C MET A 458 -27.09 30.53 -20.42
N THR A 459 -25.95 30.77 -21.07
CA THR A 459 -24.76 31.43 -20.51
C THR A 459 -24.62 32.87 -21.00
N SER A 460 -23.91 33.70 -20.25
CA SER A 460 -23.54 35.06 -20.70
C SER A 460 -22.36 35.08 -21.67
N ASP A 461 -21.53 34.02 -21.67
CA ASP A 461 -20.47 33.81 -22.65
C ASP A 461 -21.05 33.32 -23.98
N CYS A 462 -20.51 33.82 -25.09
CA CYS A 462 -20.87 33.43 -26.45
C CYS A 462 -20.16 32.15 -26.92
N HIS A 463 -19.10 31.72 -26.22
CA HIS A 463 -18.31 30.53 -26.53
C HIS A 463 -17.91 30.49 -28.02
N LEU A 464 -17.21 31.55 -28.44
CA LEU A 464 -16.61 31.68 -29.76
C LEU A 464 -15.09 31.44 -29.63
N PRO A 465 -14.47 30.72 -30.59
CA PRO A 465 -13.02 30.67 -30.64
C PRO A 465 -12.46 32.08 -30.86
N GLU A 466 -11.24 32.33 -30.38
CA GLU A 466 -10.50 33.54 -30.74
C GLU A 466 -10.24 33.53 -32.26
N ASP A 467 -10.66 34.59 -32.93
CA ASP A 467 -10.41 34.79 -34.36
C ASP A 467 -8.95 35.19 -34.57
N ALA A 468 -8.11 34.23 -34.95
CA ALA A 468 -6.71 34.51 -35.25
C ALA A 468 -6.60 35.39 -36.51
N VAL A 469 -6.09 36.61 -36.36
CA VAL A 469 -5.76 37.48 -37.49
C VAL A 469 -4.34 37.13 -37.98
N PRO A 470 -4.14 36.73 -39.24
CA PRO A 470 -2.81 36.48 -39.77
C PRO A 470 -1.90 37.71 -39.58
N PRO A 471 -0.60 37.55 -39.22
CA PRO A 471 0.28 38.70 -38.95
C PRO A 471 0.37 39.71 -40.11
N GLN A 472 0.22 39.23 -41.34
CA GLN A 472 0.24 40.04 -42.57
C GLN A 472 -1.04 40.87 -42.79
N GLU A 473 -2.15 40.50 -42.15
CA GLU A 473 -3.43 41.24 -42.17
C GLU A 473 -3.58 42.13 -40.92
N GLN A 474 -2.61 42.09 -40.02
CA GLN A 474 -2.62 42.86 -38.79
C GLN A 474 -2.25 44.33 -39.08
N LEU A 475 -3.27 45.16 -39.29
CA LEU A 475 -3.11 46.58 -39.68
C LEU A 475 -2.47 47.46 -38.58
N LEU A 476 -2.56 47.05 -37.31
CA LEU A 476 -2.01 47.77 -36.16
C LEU A 476 -1.33 46.78 -35.18
N PRO A 477 -0.25 47.17 -34.47
CA PRO A 477 0.40 46.30 -33.49
C PRO A 477 -0.54 45.92 -32.33
N ALA A 478 -0.43 44.69 -31.81
CA ALA A 478 -1.14 44.28 -30.60
C ALA A 478 -0.81 45.22 -29.42
N GLY A 479 -1.84 45.78 -28.77
CA GLY A 479 -1.69 46.66 -27.60
C GLY A 479 -1.75 48.17 -27.86
N THR A 480 -2.01 48.63 -29.10
CA THR A 480 -2.25 50.06 -29.38
C THR A 480 -3.63 50.56 -28.99
N SER A 481 -4.57 49.65 -28.67
CA SER A 481 -5.89 50.02 -28.16
C SER A 481 -5.80 50.44 -26.71
N VAL A 482 -6.23 51.66 -26.40
CA VAL A 482 -6.41 52.12 -25.02
C VAL A 482 -7.83 51.82 -24.54
N PRO A 483 -8.04 51.54 -23.24
CA PRO A 483 -9.38 51.38 -22.68
C PRO A 483 -10.24 52.61 -22.97
N LEU A 484 -11.53 52.43 -23.24
CA LEU A 484 -12.46 53.54 -23.55
C LEU A 484 -12.40 54.66 -22.51
N GLN A 485 -12.19 54.34 -21.23
CA GLN A 485 -12.05 55.35 -20.17
C GLN A 485 -10.83 56.26 -20.34
N ALA A 486 -9.74 55.76 -20.93
CA ALA A 486 -8.55 56.55 -21.24
C ALA A 486 -8.76 57.50 -22.43
N LEU A 487 -9.71 57.19 -23.33
CA LEU A 487 -10.11 58.09 -24.42
C LEU A 487 -10.95 59.26 -23.90
N VAL A 488 -11.80 59.03 -22.89
CA VAL A 488 -12.63 60.07 -22.30
C VAL A 488 -11.80 61.08 -21.48
N GLY A 489 -10.73 60.64 -20.80
CA GLY A 489 -9.82 61.53 -20.07
C GLY A 489 -8.93 62.43 -20.96
N ALA A 490 -8.84 62.15 -22.26
CA ALA A 490 -8.09 62.95 -23.23
C ALA A 490 -8.94 64.04 -23.90
N ALA A 491 -10.26 64.04 -23.70
CA ALA A 491 -11.21 64.92 -24.39
C ALA A 491 -11.31 66.36 -23.81
N GLU A 492 -10.56 66.72 -22.77
CA GLU A 492 -10.45 68.12 -22.31
C GLU A 492 -9.40 68.96 -23.08
N GLY A 493 -8.91 68.46 -24.23
CA GLY A 493 -8.08 69.22 -25.17
C GLY A 493 -8.87 69.70 -26.40
N PRO A 494 -8.73 70.95 -26.85
CA PRO A 494 -9.51 71.47 -27.98
C PRO A 494 -8.92 70.93 -29.29
N GLY A 495 -9.51 69.87 -29.85
CA GLY A 495 -8.99 69.30 -31.10
C GLY A 495 -9.93 68.41 -31.92
N ILE A 496 -10.93 67.75 -31.32
CA ILE A 496 -11.71 66.74 -32.05
C ILE A 496 -12.94 67.32 -32.77
N ASP A 497 -13.51 68.43 -32.30
CA ASP A 497 -14.71 69.02 -32.91
C ASP A 497 -14.45 69.63 -34.31
N ARG A 498 -13.20 69.94 -34.66
CA ARG A 498 -12.87 70.57 -35.96
C ARG A 498 -12.71 69.57 -37.10
N GLU A 499 -12.17 68.38 -36.82
CA GLU A 499 -12.03 67.32 -37.83
C GLU A 499 -13.37 66.61 -38.14
N LEU A 500 -14.29 66.51 -37.17
CA LEU A 500 -15.63 65.96 -37.43
C LEU A 500 -16.52 66.92 -38.25
N ALA A 501 -16.33 68.23 -38.14
CA ALA A 501 -17.07 69.22 -38.92
C ALA A 501 -16.65 69.24 -40.40
N GLU A 502 -15.35 69.10 -40.69
CA GLU A 502 -14.84 69.06 -42.07
C GLU A 502 -15.25 67.79 -42.84
N VAL A 503 -15.47 66.66 -42.15
CA VAL A 503 -15.96 65.41 -42.76
C VAL A 503 -17.46 65.45 -43.03
N LEU A 504 -18.24 66.21 -42.26
CA LEU A 504 -19.69 66.34 -42.44
C LEU A 504 -20.09 67.42 -43.46
N ASP A 505 -19.26 68.43 -43.72
CA ASP A 505 -19.50 69.43 -44.79
C ASP A 505 -19.04 68.96 -46.19
N ALA A 506 -18.37 67.80 -46.28
CA ALA A 506 -17.92 67.18 -47.54
C ALA A 506 -18.83 66.04 -48.04
N ALA A 507 -19.98 65.81 -47.40
CA ALA A 507 -21.03 64.87 -47.79
C ALA A 507 -22.34 65.62 -48.08
#